data_AF-A0A438BDS6-F1
#
_entry.id   AF-A0A438BDS6-F1
#
_cell.length_a   1.000
_cell.length_b   1.000
_cell.length_c   1.000
_cell.angle_alpha   90.00
_cell.angle_beta   90.00
_cell.angle_gamma   90.00
#
_symmetry.space_group_name_H-M   'P 1'
#
loop_
_entity.id
_entity.type
_entity.pdbx_description
1 polymer ?
#
loop_
_entity_poly.entity_id
_entity_poly.type
_entity_poly.pdbx_seq_one_letter_code
_entity_poly.pdbx_strand_id
1 'polypeptide(L)'
;MAVIEFSASLDMNSIDRFRHTYNAVLEEVTADGFTDGDLIVLDLSRIDFVSIDATSALVEAKERARDHGFEFKLVTATRGVDRALAATGAGQLIACHPTVESAVGCDPIGQMS
;
A
#
# COMPACT_ATOMS: atom_id res chain seq x y z
N MET A 1 -4.44 -13.35 -1.33
CA MET A 1 -4.38 -11.96 -1.89
C MET A 1 -5.61 -11.15 -1.50
N ALA A 2 -5.41 -9.93 -0.99
CA ALA A 2 -6.46 -8.95 -0.72
C ALA A 2 -6.17 -7.61 -1.42
N VAL A 3 -7.22 -6.92 -1.87
CA VAL A 3 -7.13 -5.56 -2.42
C VAL A 3 -7.88 -4.61 -1.49
N ILE A 4 -7.21 -3.55 -1.04
CA ILE A 4 -7.77 -2.55 -0.13
C ILE A 4 -7.88 -1.23 -0.89
N GLU A 5 -9.11 -0.82 -1.21
CA GLU A 5 -9.35 0.44 -1.91
C GLU A 5 -9.50 1.61 -0.93
N PHE A 6 -8.76 2.69 -1.17
CA PHE A 6 -9.02 3.99 -0.53
C PHE A 6 -9.37 5.03 -1.59
N SER A 7 -10.50 5.69 -1.40
CA SER A 7 -11.04 6.70 -2.34
C SER A 7 -11.15 8.10 -1.74
N ALA A 8 -10.79 8.28 -0.46
CA ALA A 8 -10.73 9.59 0.20
C ALA A 8 -9.29 10.12 0.22
N SER A 9 -9.11 11.44 0.28
CA SER A 9 -7.79 12.06 0.44
C SER A 9 -7.05 11.49 1.64
N LEU A 10 -5.72 11.32 1.50
CA LEU A 10 -4.84 10.96 2.61
C LEU A 10 -4.10 12.22 3.06
N ASP A 11 -4.68 12.89 4.04
CA ASP A 11 -4.17 14.10 4.65
C ASP A 11 -4.19 13.96 6.18
N MET A 12 -3.73 15.00 6.89
CA MET A 12 -3.62 14.97 8.35
C MET A 12 -4.96 14.66 9.07
N ASN A 13 -6.11 14.96 8.45
CA ASN A 13 -7.41 14.70 9.07
C ASN A 13 -7.93 13.28 8.82
N SER A 14 -7.35 12.56 7.85
CA SER A 14 -7.78 11.20 7.50
C SER A 14 -6.74 10.14 7.86
N ILE A 15 -5.53 10.54 8.27
CA ILE A 15 -4.41 9.62 8.46
C ILE A 15 -4.62 8.58 9.56
N ASP A 16 -5.24 8.97 10.67
CA ASP A 16 -5.52 8.04 11.76
C ASP A 16 -6.62 7.05 11.37
N ARG A 17 -7.59 7.50 10.54
CA ARG A 17 -8.62 6.62 9.97
C ARG A 17 -7.99 5.61 9.00
N PHE A 18 -7.03 6.05 8.18
CA PHE A 18 -6.27 5.15 7.31
C PHE A 18 -5.56 4.07 8.13
N ARG A 19 -4.77 4.45 9.14
CA ARG A 19 -4.04 3.52 10.01
C ARG A 19 -4.98 2.53 10.70
N HIS A 20 -6.09 3.01 11.25
CA HIS A 20 -7.06 2.17 11.94
C HIS A 20 -7.71 1.17 10.98
N THR A 21 -8.16 1.64 9.81
CA THR A 21 -8.82 0.79 8.79
C THR A 21 -7.85 -0.25 8.26
N TYR A 22 -6.62 0.14 7.92
CA TYR A 22 -5.62 -0.77 7.40
C TYR A 22 -5.25 -1.87 8.42
N ASN A 23 -5.07 -1.51 9.69
CA ASN A 23 -4.77 -2.50 10.73
C ASN A 23 -5.94 -3.48 10.94
N ALA A 24 -7.18 -3.00 10.95
CA ALA A 24 -8.34 -3.87 11.06
C ALA A 24 -8.42 -4.88 9.91
N VAL A 25 -8.12 -4.44 8.68
CA VAL A 25 -8.06 -5.34 7.52
C VAL A 25 -6.91 -6.34 7.66
N LEU A 26 -5.73 -5.94 8.12
CA LEU A 26 -4.62 -6.87 8.36
C LEU A 26 -4.98 -7.96 9.37
N GLU A 27 -5.67 -7.59 10.46
CA GLU A 27 -6.15 -8.53 11.46
C GLU A 27 -7.20 -9.49 10.89
N GLU A 28 -8.14 -8.96 10.09
CA GLU A 28 -9.20 -9.75 9.43
C GLU A 28 -8.62 -10.78 8.45
N VAL A 29 -7.75 -10.35 7.52
CA VAL A 29 -7.16 -11.27 6.53
C VAL A 29 -6.27 -12.33 7.19
N THR A 30 -5.58 -11.97 8.28
CA THR A 30 -4.79 -12.93 9.06
C THR A 30 -5.70 -13.96 9.72
N ALA A 31 -6.83 -13.53 10.30
CA ALA A 31 -7.82 -14.43 10.89
C ALA A 31 -8.48 -15.35 9.85
N ASP A 32 -8.65 -14.87 8.62
CA ASP A 32 -9.18 -15.62 7.48
C ASP A 32 -8.15 -16.59 6.86
N GLY A 33 -6.94 -16.68 7.43
CA GLY A 33 -5.93 -17.66 7.06
C GLY A 33 -4.95 -17.20 5.99
N PHE A 34 -4.75 -15.88 5.81
CA PHE A 34 -3.60 -15.39 5.05
C PHE A 34 -2.30 -15.87 5.70
N THR A 35 -1.32 -16.19 4.86
CA THR A 35 -0.04 -16.76 5.28
C THR A 35 1.14 -16.03 4.62
N ASP A 36 2.35 -16.42 4.98
CA ASP A 36 3.58 -15.88 4.41
C ASP A 36 3.57 -15.96 2.87
N GLY A 37 3.90 -14.85 2.23
CA GLY A 37 3.83 -14.67 0.77
C GLY A 37 2.47 -14.26 0.22
N ASP A 38 1.40 -14.19 1.02
CA ASP A 38 0.13 -13.61 0.56
C ASP A 38 0.28 -12.11 0.25
N LEU A 39 -0.36 -11.68 -0.83
CA LEU A 39 -0.25 -10.31 -1.34
C LEU A 39 -1.36 -9.40 -0.82
N ILE A 40 -0.97 -8.24 -0.26
CA ILE A 40 -1.82 -7.08 -0.02
C ILE A 40 -1.56 -6.04 -1.11
N VAL A 41 -2.61 -5.65 -1.83
CA VAL A 41 -2.58 -4.54 -2.79
C VAL A 41 -3.36 -3.37 -2.20
N LEU A 42 -2.68 -2.25 -1.95
CA LEU A 42 -3.32 -1.01 -1.52
C LEU A 42 -3.62 -0.14 -2.75
N ASP A 43 -4.89 0.10 -3.04
CA ASP A 43 -5.32 0.85 -4.22
C ASP A 43 -5.65 2.32 -3.89
N LEU A 44 -4.78 3.23 -4.34
CA LEU A 44 -4.95 4.68 -4.23
C LEU A 44 -5.30 5.32 -5.59
N SER A 45 -5.75 4.54 -6.57
CA SER A 45 -6.04 5.01 -7.93
C SER A 45 -7.09 6.13 -7.99
N ARG A 46 -7.93 6.23 -6.97
CA ARG A 46 -8.98 7.26 -6.84
C ARG A 46 -8.57 8.46 -5.99
N ILE A 47 -7.32 8.50 -5.53
CA ILE A 47 -6.81 9.57 -4.66
C ILE A 47 -5.94 10.51 -5.49
N ASP A 48 -6.29 11.79 -5.52
CA ASP A 48 -5.52 12.80 -6.25
C ASP A 48 -4.41 13.46 -5.41
N PHE A 49 -4.43 13.28 -4.09
CA PHE A 49 -3.54 13.96 -3.15
C PHE A 49 -3.17 13.12 -1.92
N VAL A 50 -1.90 13.18 -1.54
CA VAL A 50 -1.32 12.55 -0.33
C VAL A 50 -0.41 13.56 0.35
N SER A 51 -0.59 13.78 1.67
CA SER A 51 0.30 14.63 2.47
C SER A 51 1.64 13.94 2.77
N ILE A 52 2.63 14.69 3.25
CA ILE A 52 3.92 14.12 3.66
C ILE A 52 3.73 13.07 4.76
N ASP A 53 2.95 13.38 5.80
CA ASP A 53 2.62 12.44 6.88
C ASP A 53 1.94 11.16 6.35
N ALA A 54 1.11 11.32 5.31
CA ALA A 54 0.48 10.18 4.68
C ALA A 54 1.47 9.29 3.92
N THR A 55 2.51 9.84 3.29
CA THR A 55 3.56 9.01 2.68
C THR A 55 4.32 8.18 3.71
N SER A 56 4.55 8.70 4.93
CA SER A 56 5.15 7.94 6.02
C SER A 56 4.24 6.80 6.47
N ALA A 57 2.93 7.04 6.60
CA ALA A 57 1.99 5.98 6.97
C ALA A 57 1.86 4.88 5.91
N LEU A 58 2.06 5.19 4.63
CA LEU A 58 2.12 4.17 3.57
C LEU A 58 3.35 3.26 3.73
N VAL A 59 4.49 3.82 4.16
CA VAL A 59 5.69 3.03 4.49
C VAL A 59 5.44 2.19 5.74
N GLU A 60 4.84 2.76 6.78
CA GLU A 60 4.42 2.01 7.99
C GLU A 60 3.47 0.84 7.63
N ALA A 61 2.54 1.07 6.70
CA ALA A 61 1.61 0.04 6.24
C ALA A 61 2.35 -1.11 5.54
N LYS A 62 3.32 -0.81 4.68
CA LYS A 62 4.20 -1.81 4.07
C LYS A 62 4.97 -2.60 5.13
N GLU A 63 5.58 -1.92 6.09
CA GLU A 63 6.36 -2.56 7.17
C GLU A 63 5.49 -3.50 7.99
N ARG A 64 4.26 -3.09 8.33
CA ARG A 64 3.32 -3.96 9.04
C ARG A 64 2.90 -5.19 8.24
N ALA A 65 2.65 -5.06 6.93
CA ALA A 65 2.37 -6.23 6.09
C ALA A 65 3.57 -7.19 6.10
N ARG A 66 4.79 -6.65 5.98
CA ARG A 66 6.02 -7.44 6.04
C ARG A 66 6.19 -8.15 7.39
N ASP A 67 5.84 -7.52 8.51
CA ASP A 67 5.91 -8.13 9.84
C ASP A 67 4.97 -9.35 9.98
N HIS A 68 3.92 -9.43 9.15
CA HIS A 68 3.02 -10.58 9.05
C HIS A 68 3.45 -11.59 7.97
N GLY A 69 4.57 -11.36 7.27
CA GLY A 69 5.03 -12.19 6.15
C GLY A 69 4.33 -11.90 4.81
N PHE A 70 3.51 -10.85 4.75
CA PHE A 70 2.75 -10.52 3.54
C PHE A 70 3.57 -9.69 2.56
N GLU A 71 3.34 -9.92 1.28
CA GLU A 71 3.78 -9.00 0.24
C GLU A 71 2.91 -7.75 0.23
N PHE A 72 3.51 -6.61 -0.11
CA PHE A 72 2.80 -5.34 -0.19
C PHE A 72 3.11 -4.62 -1.49
N LYS A 73 2.06 -4.24 -2.22
CA LYS A 73 2.13 -3.43 -3.43
C LYS A 73 1.16 -2.26 -3.35
N LEU A 74 1.56 -1.13 -3.92
CA LEU A 74 0.77 0.09 -3.95
C LEU A 74 0.35 0.40 -5.37
N VAL A 75 -0.93 0.70 -5.59
CA VAL A 75 -1.42 1.22 -6.86
C VAL A 75 -1.52 2.74 -6.77
N THR A 76 -0.78 3.42 -7.63
CA THR A 76 -0.75 4.88 -7.74
C THR A 76 -1.12 5.26 -9.17
N ALA A 77 -2.39 5.64 -9.38
CA ALA A 77 -2.87 6.00 -10.72
C ALA A 77 -2.86 7.51 -10.98
N THR A 78 -2.52 8.34 -9.98
CA THR A 78 -2.56 9.79 -10.09
C THR A 78 -1.17 10.42 -9.96
N ARG A 79 -0.90 11.42 -10.80
CA ARG A 79 0.36 12.16 -10.77
C ARG A 79 0.62 12.87 -9.45
N GLY A 80 -0.43 13.23 -8.72
CA GLY A 80 -0.32 13.88 -7.41
C GLY A 80 0.31 12.95 -6.38
N VAL A 81 -0.18 11.71 -6.33
CA VAL A 81 0.37 10.65 -5.46
C VAL A 81 1.81 10.33 -5.83
N ASP A 82 2.09 10.10 -7.11
CA ASP A 82 3.44 9.76 -7.59
C ASP A 82 4.48 10.84 -7.21
N ARG A 83 4.10 12.12 -7.37
CA ARG A 83 4.97 13.25 -7.01
C ARG A 83 5.20 13.35 -5.52
N ALA A 84 4.17 13.15 -4.70
CA ALA A 84 4.29 13.16 -3.26
C ALA A 84 5.26 12.06 -2.78
N LEU A 85 5.08 10.83 -3.28
CA LEU A 85 5.96 9.70 -2.96
C LEU A 85 7.40 9.90 -3.43
N ALA A 86 7.60 10.48 -4.61
CA ALA A 86 8.93 10.80 -5.12
C ALA A 86 9.63 11.89 -4.28
N ALA A 87 8.88 12.93 -3.88
CA ALA A 87 9.42 14.04 -3.10
C ALA A 87 9.83 13.64 -1.68
N THR A 88 9.15 12.66 -1.07
CA THR A 88 9.48 12.16 0.27
C THR A 88 10.45 10.97 0.26
N GLY A 89 10.77 10.44 -0.93
CA GLY A 89 11.58 9.22 -1.09
C GLY A 89 10.82 7.92 -0.81
N ALA A 90 9.58 7.99 -0.33
CA ALA A 90 8.75 6.82 -0.03
C ALA A 90 8.51 5.93 -1.26
N GLY A 91 8.49 6.51 -2.46
CA GLY A 91 8.33 5.76 -3.71
C GLY A 91 9.49 4.77 -3.99
N GLN A 92 10.67 4.99 -3.42
CA GLN A 92 11.79 4.03 -3.53
C GLN A 92 11.66 2.86 -2.54
N LEU A 93 10.84 3.05 -1.51
CA LEU A 93 10.61 2.06 -0.46
C LEU A 93 9.40 1.17 -0.77
N ILE A 94 8.55 1.53 -1.72
CA ILE A 94 7.28 0.85 -2.00
C ILE A 94 7.21 0.46 -3.47
N ALA A 95 6.83 -0.79 -3.76
CA ALA A 95 6.54 -1.22 -5.13
C ALA A 95 5.26 -0.54 -5.62
N CYS A 96 5.40 0.50 -6.44
CA CYS A 96 4.30 1.28 -6.98
C CYS A 96 3.93 0.79 -8.39
N HIS A 97 2.63 0.64 -8.63
CA HIS A 97 2.06 0.14 -9.88
C HIS A 97 0.96 1.07 -10.39
N PRO A 98 0.79 1.24 -11.71
CA PRO A 98 -0.22 2.14 -12.26
C PRO A 98 -1.65 1.59 -12.14
N THR A 99 -1.82 0.28 -12.04
CA THR A 99 -3.13 -0.39 -11.89
C THR A 99 -3.04 -1.61 -10.98
N VAL A 100 -4.19 -2.07 -10.48
CA VAL A 100 -4.27 -3.32 -9.71
C VAL A 100 -3.77 -4.49 -10.54
N GLU A 101 -4.17 -4.60 -11.81
CA GLU A 101 -3.74 -5.68 -12.70
C GLU A 101 -2.22 -5.74 -12.84
N SER A 102 -1.55 -4.58 -12.93
CA SER A 102 -0.08 -4.51 -12.93
C SER A 102 0.54 -4.97 -11.60
N ALA A 103 -0.11 -4.66 -10.47
CA ALA A 103 0.36 -5.08 -9.16
C ALA A 103 0.22 -6.60 -8.98
N VAL A 104 -0.89 -7.20 -9.43
CA VAL A 104 -1.11 -8.64 -9.28
C VAL A 104 -0.32 -9.47 -10.28
N GLY A 105 -0.23 -9.02 -11.53
CA GLY A 105 0.42 -9.75 -12.61
C GLY A 105 1.96 -9.70 -12.58
N CYS A 106 2.54 -8.84 -11.75
CA CYS A 106 3.97 -8.84 -11.50
C CYS A 106 4.25 -9.83 -10.37
N ASP A 107 4.60 -11.07 -10.68
CA ASP A 107 5.13 -11.97 -9.65
C ASP A 107 6.29 -11.27 -8.93
N PRO A 108 6.42 -11.41 -7.60
CA PRO A 108 7.63 -10.97 -6.90
C PRO A 108 8.81 -11.59 -7.63
N ILE A 109 9.66 -10.73 -8.20
CA ILE A 109 10.84 -11.14 -8.95
C ILE A 109 11.61 -12.10 -8.05
N GLY A 110 11.66 -13.35 -8.48
CA GLY A 110 12.49 -14.36 -7.88
C GLY A 110 13.88 -13.80 -7.67
N GLN A 111 14.39 -13.96 -6.45
CA GLN A 111 15.82 -13.94 -6.22
C GLN A 111 16.45 -14.97 -7.17
N MET A 112 17.07 -14.49 -8.24
CA MET A 112 17.92 -15.30 -9.11
C MET A 112 19.08 -14.43 -9.56
N SER A 113 20.06 -14.27 -8.66
CA SER A 113 21.50 -14.50 -8.87
C SER A 113 22.24 -14.37 -7.56
#